data_AF-A0A3E5HQ13-F1
#
_entry.id   AF-A0A3E5HQ13-F1
#
_cell.length_a   1.000
_cell.length_b   1.000
_cell.length_c   1.000
_cell.angle_alpha   90.00
_cell.angle_beta   90.00
_cell.angle_gamma   90.00
#
_symmetry.space_group_name_H-M   'P 1'
#
loop_
_entity.id
_entity.type
_entity.pdbx_description
1 polymer ?
#
loop_
_entity_poly.entity_id
_entity_poly.type
_entity_poly.pdbx_seq_one_letter_code
_entity_poly.pdbx_strand_id
1 'polypeptide(L)'
;MGNVMMMTISELAERCEGVVSAAGIKKALVDGRIRGHQQDGPGTLWLADPTDPKVAGWIEEADRRHAAAPSRTDLERRIAGLERELAEEGERNLRLLQRALDAEAHARDMAEEHAREVAEMAWRYERLARQRAAETPSKPAKRSVYGGFRTA
;
A
#
# COMPACT_ATOMS: atom_id res chain seq x y z
N MET A 1 27.65 -48.57 -29.44
CA MET A 1 27.75 -47.11 -29.27
C MET A 1 26.34 -46.57 -29.40
N GLY A 2 25.71 -46.19 -28.27
CA GLY A 2 24.36 -45.64 -28.31
C GLY A 2 24.39 -44.28 -29.00
N ASN A 3 23.44 -44.02 -29.91
CA ASN A 3 23.25 -42.67 -30.44
C ASN A 3 22.95 -41.74 -29.26
N VAL A 4 23.91 -40.88 -28.91
CA VAL A 4 23.66 -39.78 -27.99
C VAL A 4 22.74 -38.82 -28.73
N MET A 5 21.50 -38.68 -28.26
CA MET A 5 20.54 -37.78 -28.85
C MET A 5 20.98 -36.35 -28.52
N MET A 6 21.58 -35.68 -29.51
CA MET A 6 21.97 -34.28 -29.40
C MET A 6 20.70 -33.41 -29.35
N MET A 7 20.73 -32.35 -28.54
CA MET A 7 19.62 -31.39 -28.44
C MET A 7 20.00 -30.08 -29.12
N THR A 8 19.05 -29.44 -29.78
CA THR A 8 19.25 -28.07 -30.25
C THR A 8 19.35 -27.11 -29.08
N ILE A 9 20.01 -25.96 -29.28
CA ILE A 9 20.06 -24.91 -28.25
C ILE A 9 18.66 -24.47 -27.83
N SER A 10 17.69 -24.41 -28.74
CA SER A 10 16.32 -24.00 -28.43
C SER A 10 15.64 -25.01 -27.51
N GLU A 11 15.68 -26.30 -27.85
CA GLU A 11 15.13 -27.38 -27.01
C GLU A 11 15.81 -27.43 -25.63
N LEU A 12 17.13 -27.24 -25.60
CA LEU A 12 17.88 -27.23 -24.35
C LEU A 12 17.56 -26.00 -23.49
N ALA A 13 17.34 -24.84 -24.12
CA ALA A 13 16.95 -23.61 -23.42
C ALA A 13 15.53 -23.71 -22.83
N GLU A 14 14.60 -24.33 -23.56
CA GLU A 14 13.26 -24.64 -23.04
C GLU A 14 13.34 -25.60 -21.85
N ARG A 15 14.14 -26.67 -21.96
CA ARG A 15 14.32 -27.63 -20.87
C ARG A 15 15.04 -27.03 -19.65
N CYS A 16 15.92 -26.06 -19.87
CA CYS A 16 16.67 -25.39 -18.81
C CYS A 16 16.05 -24.03 -18.44
N GLU A 17 14.73 -23.86 -18.62
CA GLU A 17 14.05 -22.60 -18.39
C GLU A 17 14.35 -22.05 -16.97
N GLY A 18 14.68 -20.76 -16.90
CA GLY A 18 15.05 -20.10 -15.66
C GLY A 18 16.46 -20.41 -15.12
N VAL A 19 17.20 -21.36 -15.71
CA VAL A 19 18.59 -21.70 -15.31
C VAL A 19 19.62 -21.08 -16.25
N VAL A 20 19.44 -21.28 -17.56
CA VAL A 20 20.35 -20.74 -18.57
C VAL A 20 19.58 -20.39 -19.84
N SER A 21 19.90 -19.25 -20.45
CA SER A 21 19.27 -18.82 -21.70
C SER A 21 19.90 -19.50 -22.92
N ALA A 22 19.19 -19.52 -24.04
CA ALA A 22 19.72 -19.97 -25.34
C ALA A 22 21.05 -19.27 -25.70
N ALA A 23 21.16 -17.96 -25.43
CA ALA A 23 22.40 -17.21 -25.64
C ALA A 23 23.54 -17.68 -24.72
N GLY A 24 23.23 -18.00 -23.46
CA GLY A 24 24.18 -18.56 -22.50
C GLY A 24 24.69 -19.94 -22.91
N ILE A 25 23.79 -20.81 -23.39
CA ILE A 25 24.12 -22.13 -23.94
C ILE A 25 25.02 -21.98 -25.16
N LYS A 26 24.63 -21.13 -26.13
CA LYS A 26 25.42 -20.87 -27.34
C LYS A 26 26.83 -20.39 -27.00
N LYS A 27 26.94 -19.43 -26.09
CA LYS A 27 28.23 -18.92 -25.64
C LYS A 27 29.07 -20.01 -24.99
N ALA A 28 28.50 -20.82 -24.10
CA ALA A 28 29.22 -21.92 -23.46
C ALA A 28 29.76 -22.95 -24.47
N LEU A 29 29.01 -23.19 -25.54
CA LEU A 29 29.39 -24.12 -26.60
C LEU A 29 30.50 -23.53 -27.49
N VAL A 30 30.38 -22.26 -27.90
CA VAL A 30 31.44 -21.54 -28.65
C VAL A 30 32.74 -21.44 -27.84
N ASP A 31 32.62 -21.22 -26.52
CA ASP A 31 33.78 -21.17 -25.61
C ASP A 31 34.38 -22.57 -25.31
N GLY A 32 33.80 -23.65 -25.85
CA GLY A 32 34.24 -25.03 -25.58
C GLY A 32 34.02 -25.51 -24.15
N ARG A 33 33.16 -24.83 -23.37
CA ARG A 33 32.85 -25.15 -21.97
C ARG A 33 31.83 -26.27 -21.80
N ILE A 34 31.17 -26.68 -22.88
CA ILE A 34 30.24 -27.82 -22.95
C ILE A 34 30.45 -28.55 -24.27
N ARG A 35 30.19 -29.85 -24.29
CA ARG A 35 30.23 -30.66 -25.50
C ARG A 35 29.08 -30.33 -26.44
N GLY A 36 29.39 -30.24 -27.73
CA GLY A 36 28.44 -29.90 -28.78
C GLY A 36 29.14 -29.59 -30.10
N HIS A 37 28.35 -29.32 -31.14
CA HIS A 37 28.88 -28.89 -32.43
C HIS A 37 27.87 -28.02 -33.18
N GLN A 38 28.39 -27.25 -34.13
CA GLN A 38 27.60 -26.59 -35.15
C GLN A 38 27.36 -27.60 -36.29
N GLN A 39 26.11 -27.73 -36.70
CA GLN A 39 25.73 -28.49 -37.90
C GLN A 39 25.41 -27.50 -39.02
N ASP A 40 26.20 -27.57 -40.09
CA ASP A 40 26.01 -26.72 -41.27
C ASP A 40 24.97 -27.35 -42.22
N GLY A 41 24.01 -26.53 -42.65
CA GLY A 41 22.91 -26.90 -43.53
C GLY A 41 22.11 -25.65 -43.95
N PRO A 42 20.94 -25.78 -44.60
CA PRO A 42 20.03 -24.67 -44.83
C PRO A 42 19.46 -24.17 -43.48
N GLY A 43 20.24 -23.30 -42.83
CA GLY A 43 20.09 -22.90 -41.43
C GLY A 43 21.24 -23.44 -40.57
N THR A 44 21.94 -22.55 -39.86
CA THR A 44 22.97 -22.95 -38.90
C THR A 44 22.31 -23.47 -37.62
N LEU A 45 22.43 -24.78 -37.37
CA LEU A 45 21.94 -25.42 -36.16
C LEU A 45 23.09 -25.63 -35.18
N TRP A 46 22.83 -25.34 -33.90
CA TRP A 46 23.78 -25.56 -32.83
C TRP A 46 23.24 -26.68 -31.94
N LEU A 47 24.04 -27.72 -31.76
CA LEU A 47 23.68 -28.95 -31.05
C LEU A 47 24.56 -29.13 -29.82
N ALA A 48 23.95 -29.29 -28.65
CA ALA A 48 24.63 -29.58 -27.39
C ALA A 48 24.41 -31.03 -26.98
N ASP A 49 25.42 -31.63 -26.34
CA ASP A 49 25.34 -32.97 -25.74
C ASP A 49 24.66 -32.84 -24.36
N PRO A 50 23.44 -33.39 -24.16
CA PRO A 50 22.75 -33.30 -22.88
C PRO A 50 23.43 -34.15 -21.78
N THR A 51 24.35 -35.04 -22.13
CA THR A 51 25.12 -35.86 -21.19
C THR A 51 26.40 -35.17 -20.73
N ASP A 52 26.72 -33.99 -21.27
CA ASP A 52 27.78 -33.15 -20.74
C ASP A 52 27.46 -32.81 -19.26
N PRO A 53 28.41 -32.99 -18.30
CA PRO A 53 28.13 -32.81 -16.88
C PRO A 53 27.55 -31.44 -16.53
N LYS A 54 27.95 -30.39 -17.26
CA LYS A 54 27.45 -29.04 -17.02
C LYS A 54 26.04 -28.85 -17.56
N VAL A 55 25.75 -29.44 -18.72
CA VAL A 55 24.40 -29.42 -19.31
C VAL A 55 23.45 -30.26 -18.47
N ALA A 56 23.85 -31.45 -18.05
CA ALA A 56 23.10 -32.31 -17.14
C ALA A 56 22.78 -31.57 -15.82
N GLY A 57 23.76 -30.88 -15.23
CA GLY A 57 23.54 -30.07 -14.03
C GLY A 57 22.54 -28.93 -14.21
N TRP A 58 22.48 -28.31 -15.41
CA TRP A 58 21.46 -27.30 -15.71
C TRP A 58 20.06 -27.91 -15.81
N ILE A 59 19.95 -29.07 -16.47
CA ILE A 59 18.68 -29.81 -16.59
C ILE A 59 18.18 -30.23 -15.21
N GLU A 60 19.03 -30.82 -14.38
CA GLU A 60 18.66 -31.24 -13.02
C GLU A 60 18.21 -30.07 -12.14
N GLU A 61 18.86 -28.90 -12.27
CA GLU A 61 18.46 -27.68 -11.57
C GLU A 61 17.09 -27.19 -12.06
N ALA A 62 16.85 -27.19 -13.37
CA ALA A 62 15.58 -26.78 -13.94
C ALA A 62 14.45 -27.72 -13.50
N ASP A 63 14.67 -29.04 -13.58
CA ASP A 63 13.73 -30.06 -13.12
C ASP A 63 13.39 -29.88 -11.64
N ARG A 64 14.38 -29.56 -10.80
CA ARG A 64 14.17 -29.28 -9.38
C ARG A 64 13.33 -28.02 -9.16
N ARG A 65 13.57 -26.96 -9.93
CA ARG A 65 12.78 -25.71 -9.85
C ARG A 65 11.35 -25.92 -10.31
N HIS A 66 11.13 -26.68 -11.39
CA HIS A 66 9.80 -27.03 -11.84
C HIS A 66 9.05 -27.91 -10.83
N ALA A 67 9.74 -28.86 -10.19
CA ALA A 67 9.14 -29.68 -9.13
C ALA A 67 8.79 -28.87 -7.87
N ALA A 68 9.55 -27.82 -7.56
CA ALA A 68 9.30 -26.92 -6.44
C ALA A 68 8.30 -25.79 -6.77
N ALA A 69 7.96 -25.61 -8.06
CA ALA A 69 7.04 -24.56 -8.47
C ALA A 69 5.62 -24.90 -7.97
N PRO A 70 4.91 -23.92 -7.36
CA PRO A 70 3.54 -24.14 -6.94
C PRO A 70 2.66 -24.50 -8.14
N SER A 71 1.80 -25.49 -7.97
CA SER A 71 0.88 -25.87 -9.04
C SER A 71 -0.10 -24.72 -9.32
N ARG A 72 -0.67 -24.69 -10.53
CA ARG A 72 -1.75 -23.76 -10.87
C ARG A 72 -2.87 -23.79 -9.85
N THR A 73 -3.27 -24.98 -9.40
CA THR A 73 -4.30 -25.18 -8.39
C THR A 73 -3.92 -24.57 -7.04
N ASP A 74 -2.64 -24.65 -6.65
CA ASP A 74 -2.18 -24.02 -5.39
C ASP A 74 -2.19 -22.50 -5.49
N LEU A 75 -1.83 -21.95 -6.66
CA LEU A 75 -1.93 -20.52 -6.92
C LEU A 75 -3.38 -20.04 -6.92
N GLU A 76 -4.29 -20.76 -7.58
CA GLU A 76 -5.72 -20.45 -7.59
C GLU A 76 -6.32 -20.49 -6.17
N ARG A 77 -5.95 -21.49 -5.37
CA ARG A 77 -6.36 -21.56 -3.96
C ARG A 77 -5.80 -20.39 -3.15
N ARG A 78 -4.56 -19.99 -3.39
CA ARG A 78 -3.94 -18.83 -2.72
C ARG A 78 -4.62 -17.53 -3.11
N ILE A 79 -4.95 -17.34 -4.38
CA ILE A 79 -5.68 -16.16 -4.86
C ILE A 79 -7.05 -16.08 -4.19
N ALA A 80 -7.82 -17.17 -4.20
CA ALA A 80 -9.14 -17.21 -3.54
C ALA A 80 -9.06 -16.92 -2.03
N GLY A 81 -7.98 -17.36 -1.36
CA GLY A 81 -7.72 -17.03 0.04
C GLY A 81 -7.49 -15.53 0.24
N LEU A 82 -6.61 -14.93 -0.57
CA LEU A 82 -6.30 -13.50 -0.52
C LEU A 82 -7.53 -12.63 -0.83
N GLU A 83 -8.36 -13.03 -1.79
CA GLU A 83 -9.60 -12.32 -2.11
C GLU A 83 -10.57 -12.31 -0.92
N ARG A 84 -10.65 -13.41 -0.18
CA ARG A 84 -11.47 -13.49 1.04
C ARG A 84 -10.91 -12.62 2.15
N GLU A 85 -9.61 -12.68 2.40
CA GLU A 85 -8.94 -11.83 3.41
C GLU A 85 -9.18 -10.35 3.11
N LEU A 86 -9.02 -9.95 1.84
CA LEU A 86 -9.27 -8.57 1.40
C LEU A 86 -10.72 -8.14 1.63
N ALA A 87 -11.69 -9.01 1.36
CA ALA A 87 -13.11 -8.72 1.61
C ALA A 87 -13.39 -8.54 3.12
N GLU A 88 -12.84 -9.42 3.96
CA GLU A 88 -12.99 -9.34 5.42
C GLU A 88 -12.35 -8.08 6.00
N GLU A 89 -11.15 -7.70 5.54
CA GLU A 89 -10.51 -6.46 5.93
C GLU A 89 -11.31 -5.23 5.48
N GLY A 90 -11.85 -5.27 4.26
CA GLY A 90 -12.74 -4.24 3.72
C GLY A 90 -13.96 -4.02 4.62
N GLU A 91 -14.65 -5.09 5.01
CA GLU A 91 -15.81 -5.01 5.92
C GLU A 91 -15.44 -4.45 7.30
N ARG A 92 -14.31 -4.88 7.87
CA ARG A 92 -13.82 -4.38 9.17
C ARG A 92 -13.54 -2.89 9.10
N ASN A 93 -12.86 -2.44 8.05
CA ASN A 93 -12.54 -1.03 7.84
C ASN A 93 -13.79 -0.17 7.68
N LEU A 94 -14.78 -0.64 6.91
CA LEU A 94 -16.07 0.05 6.78
C LEU A 94 -16.78 0.21 8.13
N ARG A 95 -16.80 -0.83 8.97
CA ARG A 95 -17.40 -0.75 10.31
C ARG A 95 -16.66 0.24 11.22
N LEU A 96 -15.34 0.33 11.12
CA LEU A 96 -14.55 1.30 11.88
C LEU A 96 -14.83 2.73 11.43
N LEU A 97 -14.89 2.96 10.12
CA LEU A 97 -15.25 4.27 9.56
C LEU A 97 -16.66 4.69 9.95
N GLN A 98 -17.63 3.78 9.91
CA GLN A 98 -18.99 4.08 10.34
C GLN A 98 -19.02 4.51 11.82
N ARG A 99 -18.34 3.77 12.71
CA ARG A 99 -18.26 4.13 14.12
C ARG A 99 -17.60 5.49 14.35
N ALA A 100 -16.57 5.81 13.57
CA ALA A 100 -15.91 7.12 13.65
C ALA A 100 -16.87 8.25 13.21
N LEU A 101 -17.63 8.05 12.14
CA LEU A 101 -18.64 8.99 11.68
C LEU A 101 -19.77 9.18 12.71
N ASP A 102 -20.26 8.09 13.31
CA ASP A 102 -21.29 8.15 14.34
C ASP A 102 -20.80 8.92 15.58
N ALA A 103 -19.54 8.68 16.00
CA ALA A 103 -18.91 9.40 17.10
C ALA A 103 -18.72 10.89 16.80
N GLU A 104 -18.35 11.24 15.56
CA GLU A 104 -18.21 12.63 15.14
C GLU A 104 -19.57 13.34 15.09
N ALA A 105 -20.61 12.70 14.57
CA ALA A 105 -21.96 13.23 14.56
C ALA A 105 -22.45 13.50 16.00
N HIS A 106 -22.26 12.52 16.89
CA HIS A 106 -22.60 12.68 18.30
C HIS A 106 -21.84 13.84 18.95
N ALA A 107 -20.54 13.98 18.70
CA ALA A 107 -19.74 15.08 19.23
C ALA A 107 -20.21 16.46 18.73
N ARG A 108 -20.64 16.54 17.45
CA ARG A 108 -21.21 17.77 16.88
C ARG A 108 -22.53 18.14 17.55
N ASP A 109 -23.43 17.18 17.74
CA ASP A 109 -24.71 17.41 18.42
C ASP A 109 -24.50 17.94 19.85
N MET A 110 -23.58 17.31 20.60
CA MET A 110 -23.20 17.78 21.94
C MET A 110 -22.63 19.20 21.93
N ALA A 111 -21.77 19.50 20.95
CA ALA A 111 -21.19 20.84 20.80
C ALA A 111 -22.26 21.90 20.46
N GLU A 112 -23.24 21.57 19.62
CA GLU A 112 -24.36 22.45 19.31
C GLU A 112 -25.25 22.71 20.54
N GLU A 113 -25.56 21.67 21.31
CA GLU A 113 -26.32 21.80 22.55
C GLU A 113 -25.59 22.72 23.54
N HIS A 114 -24.30 22.47 23.77
CA HIS A 114 -23.48 23.32 24.64
C HIS A 114 -23.43 24.78 24.14
N ALA A 115 -23.36 25.01 22.83
CA ALA A 115 -23.39 26.36 22.27
C ALA A 115 -24.72 27.07 22.54
N ARG A 116 -25.85 26.35 22.48
CA ARG A 116 -27.19 26.90 22.82
C ARG A 116 -27.29 27.24 24.30
N GLU A 117 -26.83 26.35 25.18
CA GLU A 117 -26.82 26.60 26.63
C GLU A 117 -25.98 27.84 26.98
N VAL A 118 -24.79 27.96 26.40
CA VAL A 118 -23.92 29.13 26.59
C VAL A 118 -24.61 30.41 26.09
N ALA A 119 -25.27 30.37 24.94
CA ALA A 119 -26.00 31.52 24.41
C ALA A 119 -27.16 31.93 25.33
N GLU A 120 -27.92 30.96 25.85
CA GLU A 120 -28.98 31.24 26.83
C GLU A 120 -28.44 31.86 28.11
N MET A 121 -27.37 31.31 28.66
CA MET A 121 -26.74 31.83 29.87
C MET A 121 -26.23 33.26 29.63
N ALA A 122 -25.55 33.50 28.51
CA ALA A 122 -25.07 34.82 28.13
C ALA A 122 -26.23 35.83 28.06
N TRP A 123 -27.35 35.46 27.44
CA TRP A 123 -28.54 36.31 27.39
C TRP A 123 -29.12 36.61 28.77
N ARG A 124 -29.22 35.61 29.65
CA ARG A 124 -29.71 35.79 31.03
C ARG A 124 -28.81 36.74 31.83
N TYR A 125 -27.50 36.56 31.73
CA TYR A 125 -26.54 37.42 32.41
C TYR A 125 -26.56 38.85 31.87
N GLU A 126 -26.65 39.03 30.55
CA GLU A 126 -26.77 40.35 29.95
C GLU A 126 -28.05 41.06 30.42
N ARG A 127 -29.18 40.35 30.47
CA ARG A 127 -30.44 40.87 30.98
C ARG A 127 -30.34 41.31 32.44
N LEU A 128 -29.74 40.47 33.31
CA LEU A 128 -29.52 40.79 34.72
C LEU A 128 -28.60 42.00 34.89
N ALA A 129 -27.53 42.10 34.10
CA ALA A 129 -26.62 43.25 34.12
C ALA A 129 -27.36 44.54 33.76
N ARG A 130 -28.22 44.52 32.73
CA ARG A 130 -29.06 45.67 32.34
C ARG A 130 -30.05 46.06 33.45
N GLN A 131 -30.69 45.09 34.10
CA GLN A 131 -31.60 45.35 35.23
C GLN A 131 -30.86 46.03 36.39
N ARG A 132 -29.71 45.48 36.80
CA ARG A 132 -28.89 46.08 37.88
C ARG A 132 -28.40 47.48 37.53
N ALA A 133 -28.00 47.72 36.28
CA ALA A 133 -27.61 49.05 35.84
C ALA A 133 -28.77 50.05 35.91
N ALA A 134 -30.01 49.62 35.62
CA ALA A 134 -31.21 50.44 35.74
C ALA A 134 -31.63 50.68 37.21
N GLU A 135 -31.40 49.71 38.10
CA GLU A 135 -31.69 49.82 39.54
C GLU A 135 -30.67 50.66 40.31
N THR A 136 -29.47 50.88 39.73
CA THR A 136 -28.44 51.72 40.35
C THR A 136 -28.73 53.19 40.01
N PRO A 137 -29.17 54.04 40.96
CA PRO A 137 -29.36 55.45 40.66
C PRO A 137 -28.02 56.06 40.28
N SER A 138 -27.98 56.74 39.13
CA SER A 138 -26.89 57.64 38.77
C SER A 138 -26.63 58.56 39.96
N LYS A 139 -25.44 58.46 40.58
CA LYS A 139 -25.02 59.44 41.57
C LYS A 139 -25.10 60.80 40.87
N PRO A 140 -25.86 61.79 41.37
CA PRO A 140 -25.84 63.11 40.77
C PRO A 140 -24.38 63.56 40.75
N ALA A 141 -23.89 63.89 39.55
CA ALA A 141 -22.57 64.48 39.39
C ALA A 141 -22.50 65.66 40.35
N LYS A 142 -21.68 65.55 41.40
CA LYS A 142 -21.47 66.65 42.34
C LYS A 142 -20.92 67.80 41.51
N ARG A 143 -21.75 68.82 41.29
CA ARG A 143 -21.35 70.09 40.72
C ARG A 143 -20.22 70.61 41.61
N SER A 144 -18.99 70.64 41.07
CA SER A 144 -17.83 71.17 41.78
C SER A 144 -18.16 72.57 42.30
N VAL A 145 -18.08 72.77 43.62
CA VAL A 145 -18.29 74.06 44.30
C VAL A 145 -16.98 74.85 44.37
N TYR A 146 -15.95 74.46 43.63
CA TYR A 146 -14.71 75.25 43.49
C TYR A 146 -14.59 75.77 42.07
N GLY A 147 -15.11 76.97 41.86
CA GLY A 147 -14.94 77.73 40.62
C GLY A 147 -15.13 79.21 40.91
N GLY A 148 -14.07 79.88 41.38
CA GLY A 148 -14.02 81.35 41.38
C GLY A 148 -13.31 82.00 42.57
N PHE A 149 -12.03 81.73 42.80
CA PHE A 149 -11.16 82.77 43.33
C PHE A 149 -10.50 83.46 42.12
N ARG A 150 -11.03 84.63 41.74
CA ARG A 150 -10.33 85.58 40.87
C ARG A 150 -9.56 86.53 41.78
N THR A 151 -8.25 86.51 41.64
CA THR A 151 -7.31 87.51 42.16
C THR A 151 -7.52 88.83 41.42
N ALA A 152 -7.59 89.93 42.15
CA ALA A 152 -7.35 91.29 41.68
C ALA A 152 -6.20 91.87 42.50
#